data_AF-A0A0M8MN36-F1
#
_entry.id   AF-A0A0M8MN36-F1
#
_cell.length_a   1.000
_cell.length_b   1.000
_cell.length_c   1.000
_cell.angle_alpha   90.00
_cell.angle_beta   90.00
_cell.angle_gamma   90.00
#
_symmetry.space_group_name_H-M   'P 1'
#
loop_
_entity.id
_entity.type
_entity.pdbx_description
1 polymer ?
#
loop_
_entity_poly.entity_id
_entity_poly.type
_entity_poly.pdbx_seq_one_letter_code
_entity_poly.pdbx_strand_id
1 'polypeptide(L)'
;MSNSNQGGKRQGPNTAFQSAPAAQNVFGPNIPASVYPKDSVKDVAESLGITNLRDNIAMALATDIEYRIRDIVQSASKYMKHAKRSRMTTSDIDNALRQKNIEPLYGFFPPYTGGKKQVPWFRSIPTPSGTPLYVTEDEEIDFDKILENGPRVGVGRGVGWHAHWLAIEGIQPPIPENPVFLARKAAIAEEALPDTVEAAADLGNVAVKPLVKHVLSRELQLYYERLTSSILSPPADAKATDNATLPDDAKSLSEFAQISSGNLVRDAALASLRGDAGIHQLVPYLIQWVGSNVTHALRASSQAGGADTDATQTIQLLHTMLSTLHALLINPSIFIEPYLHQLLPSVLSILLGSYFGSSDNEKLETLAMSLRVYAASLLVYVVDRFADSYPTLKSRLVATLLQALVEPMDDGTASNALEASGSVEAKLGALVGLRKLGPSSFKTLLGPIGVLTGTLSTQDAELIPIQVMGDWLGKTQQSEQIQQWALNRLVEEVKTSLAELGKDAKRKV
;
A
#
# COMPACT_ATOMS: atom_id res chain seq x y z
N MET A 1 2.96 68.01 -0.53
CA MET A 1 3.65 68.11 0.77
C MET A 1 3.61 66.74 1.41
N SER A 2 4.72 66.04 1.28
CA SER A 2 5.00 64.69 1.73
C SER A 2 5.29 64.64 3.22
N ASN A 3 4.61 63.78 3.97
CA ASN A 3 5.11 63.29 5.25
C ASN A 3 5.02 61.77 5.27
N SER A 4 6.19 61.17 5.05
CA SER A 4 6.48 59.74 5.15
C SER A 4 6.54 59.32 6.61
N ASN A 5 5.66 58.40 6.98
CA ASN A 5 5.66 57.71 8.26
C ASN A 5 6.77 56.63 8.22
N GLN A 6 7.94 56.92 8.80
CA GLN A 6 9.01 55.93 8.93
C GLN A 6 8.73 55.02 10.14
N GLY A 7 8.49 53.74 9.84
CA GLY A 7 8.38 52.68 10.84
C GLY A 7 9.67 52.53 11.64
N GLY A 8 9.54 52.65 12.96
CA GLY A 8 10.60 52.30 13.91
C GLY A 8 10.89 50.80 13.82
N LYS A 9 12.02 50.45 13.21
CA LYS A 9 12.62 49.12 13.29
C LYS A 9 12.95 48.82 14.75
N ARG A 10 12.23 47.87 15.36
CA ARG A 10 12.63 47.23 16.62
C ARG A 10 13.96 46.49 16.39
N GLN A 11 15.06 47.09 16.81
CA GLN A 11 16.34 46.40 16.94
C GLN A 11 16.19 45.40 18.10
N GLY A 12 16.17 44.10 17.78
CA GLY A 12 16.37 43.06 18.78
C GLY A 12 17.80 43.16 19.32
N PRO A 13 18.04 42.95 20.63
CA PRO A 13 19.40 42.91 21.14
C PRO A 13 20.02 41.58 20.70
N ASN A 14 20.75 41.60 19.58
CA ASN A 14 21.82 40.64 19.31
C ASN A 14 23.01 41.01 20.22
N THR A 15 22.84 40.83 21.53
CA THR A 15 23.97 40.75 22.44
C THR A 15 24.39 39.29 22.45
N ALA A 16 25.36 38.94 21.61
CA ALA A 16 26.12 37.73 21.78
C ALA A 16 26.54 37.64 23.25
N PHE A 17 26.22 36.52 23.91
CA PHE A 17 26.80 36.19 25.21
C PHE A 17 28.31 36.25 25.05
N GLN A 18 28.92 37.34 25.52
CA GLN A 18 30.37 37.41 25.66
C GLN A 18 30.72 36.32 26.67
N SER A 19 31.37 35.27 26.20
CA SER A 19 32.04 34.29 27.04
C SER A 19 32.86 35.05 28.08
N ALA A 20 32.51 34.88 29.36
CA ALA A 20 33.28 35.42 30.46
C ALA A 20 34.76 35.01 30.28
N PRO A 21 35.73 35.90 30.54
CA PRO A 21 37.13 35.53 30.50
C PRO A 21 37.36 34.38 31.49
N ALA A 22 38.00 33.31 31.02
CA ALA A 22 38.34 32.17 31.85
C ALA A 22 39.05 32.64 33.12
N ALA A 23 38.41 32.43 34.27
CA ALA A 23 39.00 32.77 35.56
C ALA A 23 40.32 32.02 35.71
N GLN A 24 41.43 32.77 35.85
CA GLN A 24 42.71 32.19 36.21
C GLN A 24 42.56 31.46 37.55
N ASN A 25 42.80 30.15 37.54
CA ASN A 25 42.80 29.30 38.72
C ASN A 25 43.86 29.81 39.72
N VAL A 26 43.43 30.47 40.79
CA VAL A 26 44.28 30.86 41.92
C VAL A 26 44.47 29.68 42.92
N PHE A 27 43.76 28.56 42.72
CA PHE A 27 43.81 27.41 43.62
C PHE A 27 44.12 26.10 42.89
N GLY A 28 45.41 25.76 42.77
CA GLY A 28 45.92 24.42 42.45
C GLY A 28 45.51 23.81 41.09
N PRO A 29 46.27 22.83 40.58
CA PRO A 29 46.12 22.34 39.20
C PRO A 29 44.92 21.39 38.96
N ASN A 30 44.09 21.06 39.96
CA ASN A 30 43.17 19.92 39.89
C ASN A 30 41.68 20.20 40.15
N ILE A 31 41.23 21.46 40.24
CA ILE A 31 39.79 21.77 40.31
C ILE A 31 39.37 22.41 38.99
N PRO A 32 38.55 21.75 38.15
CA PRO A 32 38.00 22.38 36.96
C PRO A 32 37.15 23.57 37.40
N ALA A 33 37.34 24.73 36.77
CA ALA A 33 36.56 25.91 37.06
C ALA A 33 35.07 25.63 36.80
N SER A 34 34.27 25.62 37.87
CA SER A 34 32.81 25.50 37.79
C SER A 34 32.26 26.61 36.91
N VAL A 35 31.35 26.25 35.99
CA VAL A 35 30.63 27.24 35.16
C VAL A 35 29.61 27.98 36.02
N TYR A 36 29.13 27.37 37.10
CA TYR A 36 28.24 28.01 38.04
C TYR A 36 28.98 29.10 38.84
N PRO A 37 28.51 30.36 38.83
CA PRO A 37 29.21 31.49 39.45
C PRO A 37 29.22 31.37 40.98
N LYS A 38 30.40 31.59 41.59
CA LYS A 38 30.55 31.63 43.05
C LYS A 38 29.79 32.79 43.70
N ASP A 39 29.54 33.86 42.95
CA ASP A 39 28.86 35.05 43.46
C ASP A 39 27.37 34.76 43.71
N SER A 40 26.70 33.96 42.86
CA SER A 40 25.32 33.53 43.12
C SER A 40 25.18 32.69 44.39
N VAL A 41 26.21 31.93 44.77
CA VAL A 41 26.23 31.21 46.06
C VAL A 41 26.35 32.18 47.24
N LYS A 42 27.14 33.26 47.07
CA LYS A 42 27.27 34.30 48.09
C LYS A 42 25.98 35.10 48.24
N ASP A 43 25.31 35.44 47.13
CA ASP A 43 24.02 36.14 47.14
C ASP A 43 22.96 35.35 47.94
N VAL A 44 22.92 34.02 47.76
CA VAL A 44 22.02 33.15 48.55
C VAL A 44 22.43 33.12 50.02
N ALA A 45 23.74 33.07 50.33
CA ALA A 45 24.21 33.10 51.71
C ALA A 45 23.86 34.42 52.41
N GLU A 46 23.97 35.56 51.72
CA GLU A 46 23.59 36.88 52.21
C GLU A 46 22.08 36.98 52.44
N SER A 47 21.25 36.38 51.57
CA SER A 47 19.79 36.33 51.78
C SER A 47 19.38 35.53 53.04
N LEU A 48 20.23 34.60 53.48
CA LEU A 48 20.08 33.88 54.74
C LEU A 48 20.72 34.61 55.95
N GLY A 49 21.32 35.79 55.73
CA GLY A 49 21.99 36.59 56.77
C GLY A 49 23.45 36.24 57.03
N ILE A 50 24.09 35.41 56.19
CA ILE A 50 25.51 35.03 56.31
C ILE A 50 26.34 35.98 55.44
N THR A 51 26.93 37.00 56.05
CA THR A 51 27.60 38.10 55.32
C THR A 51 29.05 37.84 54.90
N ASN A 52 29.75 36.87 55.51
CA ASN A 52 31.18 36.64 55.25
C ASN A 52 31.47 35.16 54.90
N LEU A 53 30.95 34.70 53.76
CA LEU A 53 31.26 33.36 53.24
C LEU A 53 32.63 33.35 52.55
N ARG A 54 33.54 32.48 52.99
CA ARG A 54 34.89 32.33 52.39
C ARG A 54 34.78 31.82 50.95
N ASP A 55 35.57 32.41 50.05
CA ASP A 55 35.60 32.08 48.61
C ASP A 55 35.81 30.58 48.31
N ASN A 56 36.66 29.91 49.10
CA ASN A 56 36.94 28.48 48.91
C ASN A 56 35.68 27.62 49.14
N ILE A 57 34.82 28.02 50.09
CA ILE A 57 33.58 27.31 50.41
C ILE A 57 32.53 27.60 49.33
N ALA A 58 32.41 28.85 48.90
CA ALA A 58 31.50 29.23 47.81
C ALA A 58 31.82 28.47 46.50
N MET A 59 33.10 28.31 46.17
CA MET A 59 33.55 27.60 44.98
C MET A 59 33.29 26.08 45.06
N ALA A 60 33.53 25.47 46.23
CA ALA A 60 33.23 24.06 46.44
C ALA A 60 31.71 23.79 46.33
N LEU A 61 30.88 24.65 46.91
CA LEU A 61 29.43 24.52 46.84
C LEU A 61 28.90 24.75 45.42
N ALA A 62 29.43 25.74 44.68
CA ALA A 62 29.08 25.96 43.28
C ALA A 62 29.34 24.72 42.41
N THR A 63 30.44 24.01 42.67
CA THR A 63 30.79 22.78 41.96
C THR A 63 29.81 21.64 42.26
N ASP A 64 29.37 21.48 43.52
CA ASP A 64 28.36 20.47 43.90
C ASP A 64 26.98 20.80 43.28
N ILE A 65 26.59 22.08 43.28
CA ILE A 65 25.35 22.54 42.63
C ILE A 65 25.37 22.22 41.14
N GLU A 66 26.48 22.51 40.45
CA GLU A 66 26.64 22.18 39.03
C GLU A 66 26.47 20.67 38.78
N TYR A 67 27.09 19.83 39.60
CA TYR A 67 26.95 18.38 39.51
C TYR A 67 25.48 17.94 39.66
N ARG A 68 24.77 18.47 40.66
CA ARG A 68 23.34 18.15 40.89
C ARG A 68 22.46 18.57 39.71
N ILE A 69 22.69 19.75 39.14
CA ILE A 69 21.97 20.23 37.95
C ILE A 69 22.20 19.28 36.78
N ARG A 70 23.46 18.93 36.48
CA ARG A 70 23.80 17.99 35.39
C ARG A 70 23.14 16.63 35.57
N ASP A 71 23.14 16.11 36.79
CA ASP A 71 22.54 14.82 37.12
C ASP A 71 21.00 14.85 36.96
N ILE A 72 20.32 15.95 37.33
CA ILE A 72 18.88 16.14 37.07
C ILE A 72 18.60 16.20 35.57
N VAL A 73 19.37 17.01 34.81
CA VAL A 73 19.21 17.16 33.36
C VAL A 73 19.45 15.83 32.63
N GLN A 74 20.42 15.05 33.08
CA GLN A 74 20.69 13.72 32.51
C GLN A 74 19.51 12.77 32.76
N SER A 75 18.91 12.81 33.94
CA SER A 75 17.73 12.01 34.28
C SER A 75 16.51 12.43 33.47
N ALA A 76 16.26 13.74 33.32
CA ALA A 76 15.22 14.29 32.46
C ALA A 76 15.42 13.92 30.98
N SER A 77 16.66 13.89 30.50
CA SER A 77 16.98 13.45 29.13
C SER A 77 16.59 11.99 28.88
N LYS A 78 16.69 11.12 29.90
CA LYS A 78 16.20 9.73 29.80
C LYS A 78 14.68 9.73 29.63
N TYR A 79 13.92 10.48 30.44
CA TYR A 79 12.47 10.60 30.28
C TYR A 79 12.07 11.12 28.90
N MET A 80 12.75 12.14 28.39
CA MET A 80 12.53 12.68 27.04
C MET A 80 12.71 11.60 25.95
N LYS A 81 13.81 10.82 26.02
CA LYS A 81 14.09 9.73 25.07
C LYS A 81 13.07 8.59 25.19
N HIS A 82 12.69 8.21 26.41
CA HIS A 82 11.66 7.20 26.65
C HIS A 82 10.27 7.65 26.17
N ALA A 83 10.00 8.96 26.19
CA ALA A 83 8.80 9.55 25.60
C ALA A 83 8.87 9.71 24.07
N LYS A 84 9.94 9.23 23.41
CA LYS A 84 10.17 9.34 21.95
C LYS A 84 10.13 10.78 21.43
N ARG A 85 10.54 11.75 22.26
CA ARG A 85 10.62 13.17 21.91
C ARG A 85 12.08 13.59 21.75
N SER A 86 12.30 14.61 20.91
CA SER A 86 13.63 15.25 20.77
C SER A 86 13.74 16.56 21.56
N ARG A 87 12.64 17.07 22.10
CA ARG A 87 12.58 18.30 22.89
C ARG A 87 12.17 17.99 24.32
N MET A 88 13.01 18.40 25.27
CA MET A 88 12.76 18.27 26.70
C MET A 88 11.66 19.24 27.13
N THR A 89 10.70 18.74 27.90
CA THR A 89 9.60 19.53 28.48
C THR A 89 9.77 19.66 29.98
N THR A 90 9.07 20.60 30.63
CA THR A 90 9.13 20.78 32.09
C THR A 90 8.65 19.53 32.83
N SER A 91 7.68 18.81 32.27
CA SER A 91 7.26 17.50 32.78
C SER A 91 8.38 16.44 32.83
N ASP A 92 9.38 16.50 31.95
CA ASP A 92 10.51 15.57 31.99
C ASP A 92 11.43 15.86 33.18
N ILE A 93 11.55 17.14 33.55
CA ILE A 93 12.31 17.61 34.72
C ILE A 93 11.54 17.27 36.01
N ASP A 94 10.22 17.49 36.05
CA ASP A 94 9.39 17.15 37.20
C ASP A 94 9.45 15.65 37.54
N ASN A 95 9.44 14.81 36.51
CA ASN A 95 9.61 13.37 36.68
C ASN A 95 11.02 13.01 37.22
N ALA A 96 12.05 13.73 36.77
CA ALA A 96 13.42 13.55 37.27
C ALA A 96 13.57 13.99 38.74
N LEU A 97 12.94 15.10 39.14
CA LEU A 97 12.91 15.57 40.53
C LEU A 97 12.21 14.55 41.42
N ARG A 98 11.05 14.05 40.98
CA ARG A 98 10.29 13.02 41.69
C ARG A 98 11.08 11.72 41.85
N GLN A 99 11.80 11.29 40.81
CA GLN A 99 12.68 10.11 40.87
C GLN A 99 13.76 10.25 41.95
N LYS A 100 14.27 11.46 42.14
CA LYS A 100 15.33 11.76 43.11
C LYS A 100 14.82 12.13 44.50
N ASN A 101 13.51 12.06 44.72
CA ASN A 101 12.85 12.50 45.95
C ASN A 101 13.18 13.97 46.30
N ILE A 102 13.34 14.81 45.29
CA ILE A 102 13.45 16.27 45.44
C ILE A 102 12.03 16.84 45.42
N GLU A 103 11.79 17.86 46.23
CA GLU A 103 10.50 18.55 46.30
C GLU A 103 10.08 19.08 44.91
N PRO A 104 8.81 18.92 44.50
CA PRO A 104 8.33 19.41 43.21
C PRO A 104 8.38 20.94 43.13
N LEU A 105 8.82 21.45 41.97
CA LEU A 105 8.81 22.88 41.67
C LEU A 105 7.50 23.25 40.97
N TYR A 106 6.62 23.96 41.68
CA TYR A 106 5.33 24.40 41.14
C TYR A 106 5.47 25.70 40.34
N GLY A 107 4.51 25.96 39.42
CA GLY A 107 4.45 27.20 38.64
C GLY A 107 5.11 27.14 37.25
N PHE A 108 5.73 26.02 36.86
CA PHE A 108 6.45 25.87 35.59
C PHE A 108 5.73 25.03 34.54
N PHE A 109 4.39 24.99 34.57
CA PHE A 109 3.62 24.34 33.52
C PHE A 109 3.65 25.17 32.24
N PRO A 110 3.82 24.56 31.05
CA PRO A 110 3.69 25.28 29.80
C PRO A 110 2.30 25.90 29.77
N PRO A 111 2.17 27.23 29.54
CA PRO A 111 0.85 27.85 29.46
C PRO A 111 0.13 27.22 28.26
N TYR A 112 -0.84 26.36 28.55
CA TYR A 112 -1.79 25.84 27.55
C TYR A 112 -2.77 26.92 27.08
N THR A 113 -2.68 28.12 27.67
CA THR A 113 -3.61 29.21 27.51
C THR A 113 -2.95 30.37 26.75
N GLY A 114 -3.19 30.41 25.44
CA GLY A 114 -2.79 31.49 24.55
C GLY A 114 -1.50 31.20 23.80
N GLY A 115 -1.58 31.14 22.47
CA GLY A 115 -0.51 30.76 21.54
C GLY A 115 0.77 31.63 21.53
N LYS A 116 1.07 32.35 22.60
CA LYS A 116 2.38 32.94 22.84
C LYS A 116 3.12 32.05 23.82
N LYS A 117 4.25 31.48 23.39
CA LYS A 117 5.23 30.89 24.32
C LYS A 117 5.74 32.03 25.21
N GLN A 118 5.03 32.33 26.30
CA GLN A 118 5.57 33.18 27.35
C GLN A 118 6.59 32.32 28.10
N VAL A 119 7.81 32.31 27.57
CA VAL A 119 8.98 31.88 28.34
C VAL A 119 9.10 32.89 29.49
N PRO A 120 9.43 32.46 30.71
CA PRO A 120 9.68 33.38 31.82
C PRO A 120 10.63 34.49 31.35
N TRP A 121 10.15 35.73 31.34
CA TRP A 121 10.93 36.88 30.93
C TRP A 121 11.61 37.49 32.16
N PHE A 122 12.89 37.80 32.03
CA PHE A 122 13.69 38.39 33.10
C PHE A 122 14.00 39.85 32.76
N ARG A 123 13.70 40.75 33.68
CA ARG A 123 14.06 42.16 33.57
C ARG A 123 15.37 42.42 34.30
N SER A 124 16.31 43.07 33.62
CA SER A 124 17.56 43.54 34.24
C SER A 124 17.31 44.85 34.99
N ILE A 125 17.65 44.88 36.27
CA ILE A 125 17.61 46.05 37.14
C ILE A 125 19.06 46.42 37.49
N PRO A 126 19.53 47.62 37.12
CA PRO A 126 20.87 48.06 37.48
C PRO A 126 20.93 48.35 38.99
N THR A 127 21.89 47.75 39.68
CA THR A 127 22.16 48.01 41.11
C THR A 127 23.32 48.99 41.28
N PRO A 128 23.40 49.71 42.43
CA PRO A 128 24.50 50.64 42.71
C PRO A 128 25.89 49.99 42.76
N SER A 129 25.94 48.67 42.96
CA SER A 129 27.16 47.85 42.98
C SER A 129 27.66 47.46 41.59
N GLY A 130 26.98 47.88 40.51
CA GLY A 130 27.43 47.69 39.12
C GLY A 130 27.13 46.32 38.52
N THR A 131 26.57 45.37 39.29
CA THR A 131 26.18 44.04 38.78
C THR A 131 24.68 44.00 38.49
N PRO A 132 24.24 43.69 37.26
CA PRO A 132 22.81 43.69 36.93
C PRO A 132 22.08 42.56 37.67
N LEU A 133 21.00 42.91 38.39
CA LEU A 133 20.11 41.96 39.04
C LEU A 133 18.99 41.59 38.06
N TYR A 134 18.79 40.31 37.80
CA TYR A 134 17.70 39.83 36.94
C TYR A 134 16.51 39.39 37.78
N VAL A 135 15.37 40.06 37.62
CA VAL A 135 14.13 39.76 38.35
C VAL A 135 13.11 39.20 37.39
N THR A 136 12.38 38.17 37.81
CA THR A 136 11.22 37.66 37.09
C THR A 136 10.10 38.70 37.12
N GLU A 137 9.62 39.07 35.94
CA GLU A 137 8.48 39.99 35.83
C GLU A 137 7.20 39.25 36.23
N ASP A 138 6.55 39.69 37.30
CA ASP A 138 5.26 39.18 37.76
C ASP A 138 4.21 40.27 37.52
N GLU A 139 3.43 40.12 36.46
CA GLU A 139 2.34 41.04 36.13
C GLU A 139 1.13 40.71 37.01
N GLU A 140 0.71 41.66 37.85
CA GLU A 140 -0.51 41.51 38.64
C GLU A 140 -1.72 41.36 37.71
N ILE A 141 -2.46 40.26 37.85
CA ILE A 141 -3.65 39.99 37.04
C ILE A 141 -4.91 40.20 37.87
N ASP A 142 -5.84 40.94 37.29
CA ASP A 142 -7.17 41.18 37.86
C ASP A 142 -8.08 39.96 37.67
N PHE A 143 -8.58 39.41 38.77
CA PHE A 143 -9.38 38.18 38.77
C PHE A 143 -10.70 38.34 38.00
N ASP A 144 -11.34 39.50 38.09
CA ASP A 144 -12.62 39.75 37.41
C ASP A 144 -12.43 39.68 35.88
N LYS A 145 -11.30 40.20 35.38
CA LYS A 145 -10.95 40.14 33.96
C LYS A 145 -10.69 38.73 33.46
N ILE A 146 -10.07 37.87 34.28
CA ILE A 146 -9.87 36.45 33.93
C ILE A 146 -11.20 35.69 33.94
N LEU A 147 -12.10 35.98 34.87
CA LEU A 147 -13.38 35.28 34.95
C LEU A 147 -14.29 35.63 33.76
N GLU A 148 -14.32 36.90 33.35
CA GLU A 148 -15.16 37.37 32.24
C GLU A 148 -14.56 37.04 30.87
N ASN A 149 -13.26 37.29 30.68
CA ASN A 149 -12.56 37.19 29.39
C ASN A 149 -11.49 36.09 29.38
N GLY A 150 -11.62 35.11 30.28
CA GLY A 150 -10.64 34.04 30.45
C GLY A 150 -10.38 33.26 29.17
N PRO A 151 -9.14 32.77 28.98
CA PRO A 151 -8.79 31.97 27.81
C PRO A 151 -9.62 30.68 27.79
N ARG A 152 -10.46 30.51 26.77
CA ARG A 152 -11.19 29.26 26.55
C ARG A 152 -10.23 28.20 26.03
N VAL A 153 -10.21 27.03 26.67
CA VAL A 153 -9.41 25.89 26.22
C VAL A 153 -10.07 25.29 25.00
N GLY A 154 -9.46 25.47 23.83
CA GLY A 154 -9.87 24.78 22.62
C GLY A 154 -9.51 23.30 22.73
N VAL A 155 -10.51 22.42 22.73
CA VAL A 155 -10.25 20.97 22.65
C VAL A 155 -9.84 20.65 21.22
N GLY A 156 -8.59 20.21 21.03
CA GLY A 156 -8.10 19.77 19.72
C GLY A 156 -8.88 18.56 19.20
N ARG A 157 -8.85 18.34 17.88
CA ARG A 157 -9.34 17.08 17.31
C ARG A 157 -8.53 15.93 17.93
N GLY A 158 -9.21 14.84 18.32
CA GLY A 158 -8.56 13.67 18.91
C GLY A 158 -7.52 13.03 17.99
N VAL A 159 -6.83 12.00 18.49
CA VAL A 159 -5.81 11.31 17.72
C VAL A 159 -6.47 10.48 16.62
N GLY A 160 -6.15 10.79 15.35
CA GLY A 160 -6.48 9.98 14.19
C GLY A 160 -5.20 9.49 13.50
N TRP A 161 -5.29 8.37 12.79
CA TRP A 161 -4.19 7.86 11.96
C TRP A 161 -4.61 7.85 10.50
N HIS A 162 -3.64 8.05 9.61
CA HIS A 162 -3.82 7.97 8.16
C HIS A 162 -2.68 7.13 7.59
N ALA A 163 -3.01 6.05 6.92
CA ALA A 163 -2.03 5.13 6.34
C ALA A 163 -1.88 5.39 4.84
N HIS A 164 -0.64 5.35 4.36
CA HIS A 164 -0.29 5.46 2.95
C HIS A 164 0.91 4.56 2.63
N TRP A 165 1.13 4.28 1.35
CA TRP A 165 2.27 3.50 0.89
C TRP A 165 3.55 4.35 0.88
N LEU A 166 4.48 4.04 1.78
CA LEU A 166 5.80 4.68 1.81
C LEU A 166 6.70 4.16 0.69
N ALA A 167 6.64 2.86 0.39
CA ALA A 167 7.44 2.23 -0.65
C ALA A 167 6.74 1.00 -1.24
N ILE A 168 6.92 0.80 -2.53
CA ILE A 168 6.53 -0.40 -3.28
C ILE A 168 7.79 -0.88 -4.00
N GLU A 169 8.23 -2.12 -3.77
CA GLU A 169 9.46 -2.68 -4.35
C GLU A 169 10.72 -1.82 -4.09
N GLY A 170 10.80 -1.19 -2.92
CA GLY A 170 11.92 -0.33 -2.55
C GLY A 170 11.91 1.07 -3.19
N ILE A 171 10.91 1.38 -4.02
CA ILE A 171 10.71 2.71 -4.63
C ILE A 171 9.59 3.44 -3.89
N GLN A 172 9.84 4.70 -3.53
CA GLN A 172 8.82 5.55 -2.92
C GLN A 172 7.87 6.08 -3.99
N PRO A 173 6.56 5.78 -3.94
CA PRO A 173 5.62 6.29 -4.92
C PRO A 173 5.44 7.82 -4.73
N PRO A 174 5.22 8.57 -5.82
CA PRO A 174 5.04 10.03 -5.77
C PRO A 174 3.62 10.37 -5.31
N ILE A 175 3.34 10.17 -4.02
CA ILE A 175 2.07 10.51 -3.37
C ILE A 175 2.31 11.77 -2.50
N PRO A 176 1.35 12.70 -2.36
CA PRO A 176 1.53 13.92 -1.57
C PRO A 176 2.13 13.76 -0.16
N GLU A 177 1.88 12.64 0.51
CA GLU A 177 2.41 12.34 1.84
C GLU A 177 3.90 11.95 1.82
N ASN A 178 4.43 11.49 0.69
CA ASN A 178 5.82 11.06 0.54
C ASN A 178 6.74 12.24 0.17
N PRO A 179 7.92 12.36 0.81
CA PRO A 179 8.85 13.43 0.48
C PRO A 179 9.49 13.20 -0.89
N VAL A 180 9.37 14.19 -1.78
CA VAL A 180 10.06 14.17 -3.07
C VAL A 180 11.58 14.28 -2.84
N PHE A 181 12.39 13.43 -3.48
CA PHE A 181 13.85 13.38 -3.25
C PHE A 181 14.57 14.74 -3.45
N LEU A 182 14.03 15.62 -4.30
CA LEU A 182 14.53 16.98 -4.49
C LEU A 182 14.35 17.86 -3.23
N ALA A 183 13.25 17.69 -2.50
CA ALA A 183 12.99 18.40 -1.24
C ALA A 183 13.97 18.00 -0.14
N ARG A 184 14.53 16.78 -0.16
CA ARG A 184 15.50 16.31 0.83
C ARG A 184 16.89 16.96 0.68
N LYS A 185 17.31 17.24 -0.56
CA LYS A 185 18.55 18.01 -0.83
C LYS A 185 18.39 19.48 -0.45
N ALA A 186 17.20 20.06 -0.67
CA ALA A 186 16.88 21.43 -0.27
C ALA A 186 16.74 21.58 1.26
N ALA A 187 16.09 20.64 1.94
CA ALA A 187 15.88 20.68 3.40
C ALA A 187 17.17 20.48 4.23
N ILE A 188 18.22 19.91 3.63
CA ILE A 188 19.56 19.85 4.26
C ILE A 188 20.31 21.19 4.06
N ALA A 189 19.90 22.01 3.09
CA ALA A 189 20.56 23.27 2.74
C ALA A 189 19.85 24.52 3.31
N GLU A 190 18.53 24.55 3.46
CA GLU A 190 17.77 25.69 3.99
C GLU A 190 16.53 25.23 4.79
N GLU A 191 16.27 25.88 5.93
CA GLU A 191 15.08 25.73 6.79
C GLU A 191 13.80 26.29 6.13
N ALA A 192 13.43 25.82 4.93
CA ALA A 192 12.15 26.17 4.31
C ALA A 192 11.51 24.95 3.65
N LEU A 193 10.28 24.63 4.07
CA LEU A 193 9.41 23.64 3.43
C LEU A 193 8.77 24.28 2.19
N PRO A 194 9.08 23.86 0.95
CA PRO A 194 8.26 24.21 -0.20
C PRO A 194 6.99 23.34 -0.21
N ASP A 195 5.86 23.94 -0.61
CA ASP A 195 4.56 23.29 -0.68
C ASP A 195 4.61 22.04 -1.58
N THR A 196 4.44 20.88 -0.95
CA THR A 196 4.50 19.55 -1.56
C THR A 196 3.34 19.24 -2.51
N VAL A 197 2.38 20.16 -2.63
CA VAL A 197 1.12 19.94 -3.33
C VAL A 197 1.24 20.17 -4.84
N GLU A 198 2.02 21.16 -5.28
CA GLU A 198 2.17 21.48 -6.71
C GLU A 198 3.07 20.47 -7.44
N ALA A 199 4.11 19.95 -6.78
CA ALA A 199 4.99 18.93 -7.36
C ALA A 199 4.32 17.56 -7.51
N ALA A 200 3.29 17.25 -6.72
CA ALA A 200 2.55 15.99 -6.80
C ALA A 200 1.54 15.96 -7.96
N ALA A 201 1.00 17.12 -8.35
CA ALA A 201 0.01 17.22 -9.42
C ALA A 201 0.59 16.90 -10.81
N ASP A 202 1.84 17.29 -11.08
CA ASP A 202 2.50 17.04 -12.37
C ASP A 202 3.03 15.60 -12.54
N LEU A 203 3.12 14.81 -11.46
CA LEU A 203 3.59 13.42 -11.48
C LEU A 203 2.46 12.39 -11.66
N GLY A 204 1.19 12.79 -11.53
CA GLY A 204 0.03 11.91 -11.73
C GLY A 204 -0.13 11.39 -13.17
N ASN A 205 0.52 12.04 -14.14
CA ASN A 205 0.46 11.69 -15.57
C ASN A 205 1.73 11.01 -16.11
N VAL A 206 2.75 10.79 -15.27
CA VAL A 206 3.93 10.02 -15.71
C VAL A 206 3.56 8.55 -15.63
N ALA A 207 3.30 7.97 -16.79
CA ALA A 207 3.15 6.54 -16.99
C ALA A 207 4.12 5.78 -16.09
N VAL A 208 3.57 4.93 -15.22
CA VAL A 208 4.31 3.93 -14.45
C VAL A 208 4.99 3.03 -15.47
N LYS A 209 6.17 3.43 -15.93
CA LYS A 209 7.07 2.56 -16.66
C LYS A 209 7.53 1.57 -15.60
N PRO A 210 7.19 0.27 -15.68
CA PRO A 210 7.77 -0.70 -14.78
C PRO A 210 9.25 -0.81 -15.16
N LEU A 211 10.06 0.08 -14.60
CA LEU A 211 11.48 0.21 -14.89
C LEU A 211 12.30 -0.18 -13.67
N VAL A 212 11.92 -1.28 -13.04
CA VAL A 212 12.89 -2.08 -12.28
C VAL A 212 13.18 -3.28 -13.15
N LYS A 213 14.24 -3.19 -13.96
CA LYS A 213 14.96 -4.41 -14.32
C LYS A 213 15.50 -4.92 -12.99
N HIS A 214 14.83 -5.88 -12.35
CA HIS A 214 15.38 -6.47 -11.15
C HIS A 214 16.78 -6.96 -11.52
N VAL A 215 17.78 -6.58 -10.72
CA VAL A 215 19.15 -7.02 -10.98
C VAL A 215 19.21 -8.49 -10.56
N LEU A 216 18.89 -9.38 -11.51
CA LEU A 216 18.88 -10.81 -11.26
C LEU A 216 20.32 -11.32 -11.13
N SER A 217 20.62 -12.05 -10.07
CA SER A 217 21.88 -12.78 -9.95
C SER A 217 22.00 -13.87 -11.02
N ARG A 218 23.22 -14.33 -11.31
CA ARG A 218 23.44 -15.42 -12.27
C ARG A 218 22.72 -16.71 -11.86
N GLU A 219 22.68 -17.00 -10.57
CA GLU A 219 21.97 -18.17 -10.02
C GLU A 219 20.46 -18.04 -10.20
N LEU A 220 19.90 -16.85 -9.97
CA LEU A 220 18.47 -16.59 -10.12
C LEU A 220 18.02 -16.68 -11.60
N GLN A 221 18.88 -16.25 -12.53
CA GLN A 221 18.67 -16.44 -13.97
C GLN A 221 18.68 -17.92 -14.36
N LEU A 222 19.67 -18.69 -13.89
CA LEU A 222 19.74 -20.13 -14.14
C LEU A 222 18.55 -20.88 -13.53
N TYR A 223 18.11 -20.48 -12.34
CA TYR A 223 16.89 -21.00 -11.73
C TYR A 223 15.67 -20.70 -12.60
N TYR A 224 15.51 -19.46 -13.07
CA TYR A 224 14.42 -19.06 -13.95
C TYR A 224 14.42 -19.85 -15.28
N GLU A 225 15.57 -20.01 -15.93
CA GLU A 225 15.72 -20.81 -17.16
C GLU A 225 15.36 -22.29 -16.92
N ARG A 226 15.85 -22.87 -15.81
CA ARG A 226 15.53 -24.26 -15.44
C ARG A 226 14.05 -24.43 -15.10
N LEU A 227 13.46 -23.46 -14.43
CA LEU A 227 12.05 -23.48 -14.03
C LEU A 227 11.13 -23.42 -15.25
N THR A 228 11.35 -22.42 -16.13
CA THR A 228 10.54 -22.23 -17.34
C THR A 228 10.66 -23.40 -18.31
N SER A 229 11.86 -23.96 -18.49
CA SER A 229 12.07 -25.17 -19.31
C SER A 229 11.42 -26.41 -18.71
N SER A 230 11.48 -26.61 -17.39
CA SER A 230 10.85 -27.73 -16.70
C SER A 230 9.32 -27.69 -16.77
N ILE A 231 8.74 -26.49 -16.86
CA ILE A 231 7.29 -26.29 -16.99
C ILE A 231 6.84 -26.55 -18.43
N LEU A 232 7.55 -26.00 -19.43
CA LEU A 232 7.16 -26.06 -20.85
C LEU A 232 7.46 -27.43 -21.48
N SER A 233 8.67 -27.95 -21.30
CA SER A 233 9.14 -29.19 -21.92
C SER A 233 9.84 -30.08 -20.88
N PRO A 234 9.07 -30.75 -19.99
CA PRO A 234 9.65 -31.71 -19.06
C PRO A 234 10.29 -32.88 -19.84
N PRO A 235 11.43 -33.42 -19.39
CA PRO A 235 12.09 -34.55 -20.05
C PRO A 235 11.17 -35.78 -20.03
N ALA A 236 11.02 -36.43 -21.18
CA ALA A 236 10.12 -37.57 -21.41
C ALA A 236 10.43 -38.81 -20.54
N ASP A 237 11.59 -38.85 -19.88
CA ASP A 237 12.03 -39.96 -19.01
C ASP A 237 11.42 -39.92 -17.59
N ALA A 238 10.63 -38.91 -17.26
CA ALA A 238 9.90 -38.84 -15.99
C ALA A 238 8.61 -39.67 -16.08
N LYS A 239 8.64 -40.89 -15.53
CA LYS A 239 7.52 -41.85 -15.45
C LYS A 239 6.13 -41.18 -15.46
N ALA A 240 5.42 -41.30 -16.59
CA ALA A 240 4.00 -41.00 -16.66
C ALA A 240 3.25 -42.05 -15.82
N THR A 241 2.61 -41.62 -14.73
CA THR A 241 1.61 -42.45 -14.07
C THR A 241 0.28 -42.23 -14.78
N ASP A 242 -0.32 -43.31 -15.31
CA ASP A 242 -1.44 -43.34 -16.26
C ASP A 242 -2.80 -42.74 -15.81
N ASN A 243 -2.87 -41.93 -14.76
CA ASN A 243 -4.14 -41.39 -14.26
C ASN A 243 -4.21 -39.86 -14.36
N ALA A 244 -4.23 -39.35 -15.60
CA ALA A 244 -4.61 -37.96 -15.88
C ALA A 244 -6.14 -37.86 -16.11
N THR A 245 -6.93 -38.03 -15.05
CA THR A 245 -8.35 -37.65 -15.07
C THR A 245 -8.50 -36.22 -14.59
N LEU A 246 -8.82 -35.32 -15.52
CA LEU A 246 -9.23 -33.95 -15.20
C LEU A 246 -10.57 -33.97 -14.44
N PRO A 247 -10.79 -33.04 -13.50
CA PRO A 247 -11.88 -33.14 -12.54
C PRO A 247 -13.21 -32.61 -13.11
N ASP A 248 -14.29 -33.30 -12.76
CA ASP A 248 -15.69 -32.85 -12.92
C ASP A 248 -15.97 -31.51 -12.21
N ASP A 249 -16.98 -30.78 -12.72
CA ASP A 249 -17.45 -29.41 -12.39
C ASP A 249 -17.65 -29.06 -10.89
N ALA A 250 -17.54 -30.04 -9.98
CA ALA A 250 -17.90 -29.93 -8.57
C ALA A 250 -16.72 -29.83 -7.57
N LYS A 251 -15.46 -29.84 -8.02
CA LYS A 251 -14.29 -29.93 -7.12
C LYS A 251 -13.75 -28.56 -6.65
N SER A 252 -13.25 -28.50 -5.41
CA SER A 252 -12.72 -27.27 -4.78
C SER A 252 -11.32 -26.89 -5.29
N LEU A 253 -10.99 -25.59 -5.29
CA LEU A 253 -9.71 -25.02 -5.79
C LEU A 253 -8.44 -25.74 -5.25
N SER A 254 -8.48 -26.21 -4.00
CA SER A 254 -7.40 -26.97 -3.36
C SER A 254 -7.08 -28.31 -4.04
N GLU A 255 -8.07 -28.96 -4.64
CA GLU A 255 -7.89 -30.25 -5.32
C GLU A 255 -7.21 -30.06 -6.68
N PHE A 256 -7.47 -28.94 -7.37
CA PHE A 256 -6.73 -28.58 -8.60
C PHE A 256 -5.23 -28.40 -8.37
N ALA A 257 -4.83 -28.00 -7.16
CA ALA A 257 -3.43 -27.90 -6.80
C ALA A 257 -2.76 -29.27 -6.56
N GLN A 258 -3.54 -30.32 -6.26
CA GLN A 258 -3.06 -31.68 -5.97
C GLN A 258 -3.08 -32.61 -7.19
N ILE A 259 -3.71 -32.20 -8.29
CA ILE A 259 -3.74 -32.98 -9.53
C ILE A 259 -2.34 -32.95 -10.14
N SER A 260 -1.71 -34.13 -10.19
CA SER A 260 -0.42 -34.31 -10.84
C SER A 260 -0.56 -34.07 -12.34
N SER A 261 0.36 -33.29 -12.90
CA SER A 261 0.42 -33.00 -14.34
C SER A 261 0.91 -34.20 -15.18
N GLY A 262 1.02 -35.38 -14.57
CA GLY A 262 1.60 -36.60 -15.16
C GLY A 262 3.12 -36.56 -15.29
N ASN A 263 3.77 -35.44 -14.94
CA ASN A 263 5.21 -35.24 -15.02
C ASN A 263 5.77 -34.78 -13.68
N LEU A 264 6.53 -35.67 -13.02
CA LEU A 264 7.13 -35.41 -11.70
C LEU A 264 8.02 -34.15 -11.68
N VAL A 265 8.71 -33.86 -12.79
CA VAL A 265 9.58 -32.69 -12.92
C VAL A 265 8.77 -31.39 -12.95
N ARG A 266 7.62 -31.39 -13.64
CA ARG A 266 6.72 -30.23 -13.69
C ARG A 266 6.04 -30.02 -12.34
N ASP A 267 5.60 -31.09 -11.69
CA ASP A 267 4.99 -31.01 -10.36
C ASP A 267 5.99 -30.51 -9.29
N ALA A 268 7.25 -30.94 -9.37
CA ALA A 268 8.32 -30.42 -8.52
C ALA A 268 8.59 -28.93 -8.77
N ALA A 269 8.60 -28.49 -10.04
CA ALA A 269 8.73 -27.07 -10.39
C ALA A 269 7.57 -26.22 -9.85
N LEU A 270 6.33 -26.71 -9.97
CA LEU A 270 5.14 -26.05 -9.42
C LEU A 270 5.15 -26.03 -7.88
N ALA A 271 5.61 -27.10 -7.23
CA ALA A 271 5.80 -27.13 -5.78
C ALA A 271 6.85 -26.12 -5.31
N SER A 272 7.94 -25.96 -6.06
CA SER A 272 8.96 -24.94 -5.79
C SER A 272 8.36 -23.53 -5.83
N LEU A 273 7.55 -23.22 -6.85
CA LEU A 273 6.85 -21.93 -6.96
C LEU A 273 5.89 -21.64 -5.79
N ARG A 274 5.28 -22.67 -5.21
CA ARG A 274 4.33 -22.54 -4.08
C ARG A 274 5.03 -22.24 -2.75
N GLY A 275 6.26 -22.73 -2.56
CA GLY A 275 6.93 -22.72 -1.26
C GLY A 275 8.18 -21.84 -1.16
N ASP A 276 8.81 -21.50 -2.29
CA ASP A 276 10.07 -20.75 -2.27
C ASP A 276 9.85 -19.27 -1.98
N ALA A 277 10.64 -18.73 -1.06
CA ALA A 277 10.61 -17.33 -0.65
C ALA A 277 11.57 -16.43 -1.44
N GLY A 278 12.57 -17.01 -2.13
CA GLY A 278 13.58 -16.27 -2.88
C GLY A 278 13.12 -15.76 -4.25
N ILE A 279 11.91 -16.10 -4.68
CA ILE A 279 11.45 -15.86 -6.06
C ILE A 279 10.80 -14.49 -6.28
N HIS A 280 10.74 -13.63 -5.27
CA HIS A 280 10.09 -12.32 -5.34
C HIS A 280 10.58 -11.46 -6.53
N GLN A 281 11.90 -11.42 -6.77
CA GLN A 281 12.48 -10.68 -7.90
C GLN A 281 12.14 -11.30 -9.28
N LEU A 282 11.72 -12.57 -9.33
CA LEU A 282 11.33 -13.26 -10.56
C LEU A 282 9.86 -13.09 -10.91
N VAL A 283 9.02 -12.69 -9.95
CA VAL A 283 7.57 -12.60 -10.12
C VAL A 283 7.14 -11.78 -11.35
N PRO A 284 7.68 -10.58 -11.62
CA PRO A 284 7.27 -9.80 -12.80
C PRO A 284 7.62 -10.52 -14.11
N TYR A 285 8.78 -11.17 -14.16
CA TYR A 285 9.23 -11.92 -15.33
C TYR A 285 8.38 -13.17 -15.55
N LEU A 286 8.03 -13.87 -14.48
CA LEU A 286 7.16 -15.04 -14.55
C LEU A 286 5.75 -14.67 -15.02
N ILE A 287 5.17 -13.58 -14.52
CA ILE A 287 3.85 -13.10 -14.96
C ILE A 287 3.89 -12.66 -16.42
N GLN A 288 4.93 -11.93 -16.83
CA GLN A 288 5.11 -11.54 -18.23
C GLN A 288 5.29 -12.76 -19.14
N TRP A 289 6.09 -13.74 -18.72
CA TRP A 289 6.33 -14.98 -19.45
C TRP A 289 5.05 -15.82 -19.60
N VAL A 290 4.26 -15.94 -18.53
CA VAL A 290 2.93 -16.57 -18.61
C VAL A 290 2.06 -15.80 -19.59
N GLY A 291 1.97 -14.48 -19.49
CA GLY A 291 1.17 -13.66 -20.40
C GLY A 291 1.58 -13.78 -21.87
N SER A 292 2.87 -13.82 -22.17
CA SER A 292 3.37 -14.04 -23.54
C SER A 292 3.05 -15.43 -24.06
N ASN A 293 3.12 -16.46 -23.22
CA ASN A 293 2.78 -17.83 -23.62
C ASN A 293 1.28 -18.01 -23.83
N VAL A 294 0.45 -17.40 -22.99
CA VAL A 294 -1.02 -17.41 -23.15
C VAL A 294 -1.41 -16.73 -24.46
N THR A 295 -0.86 -15.54 -24.75
CA THR A 295 -1.15 -14.84 -26.01
C THR A 295 -0.63 -15.58 -27.24
N HIS A 296 0.54 -16.22 -27.16
CA HIS A 296 1.05 -17.06 -28.25
C HIS A 296 0.20 -18.32 -28.46
N ALA A 297 -0.20 -19.00 -27.38
CA ALA A 297 -1.06 -20.18 -27.43
C ALA A 297 -2.42 -19.86 -28.06
N LEU A 298 -3.05 -18.74 -27.67
CA LEU A 298 -4.32 -18.28 -28.22
C LEU A 298 -4.22 -17.82 -29.69
N ARG A 299 -3.08 -17.27 -30.11
CA ARG A 299 -2.85 -16.94 -31.52
C ARG A 299 -2.55 -18.18 -32.37
N ALA A 300 -1.83 -19.13 -31.81
CA ALA A 300 -1.56 -20.40 -32.48
C ALA A 300 -2.85 -21.20 -32.70
N SER A 301 -3.78 -21.18 -31.74
CA SER A 301 -5.09 -21.83 -31.89
C SER A 301 -5.98 -21.18 -32.96
N SER A 302 -5.89 -19.86 -33.17
CA SER A 302 -6.68 -19.20 -34.22
C SER A 302 -6.11 -19.37 -35.64
N GLN A 303 -4.81 -19.62 -35.77
CA GLN A 303 -4.13 -19.78 -37.06
C GLN A 303 -4.02 -21.25 -37.52
N ALA A 304 -4.05 -22.21 -36.59
CA ALA A 304 -3.92 -23.63 -36.90
C ALA A 304 -5.25 -24.24 -37.36
N GLY A 305 -5.57 -24.07 -38.64
CA GLY A 305 -6.60 -24.88 -39.30
C GLY A 305 -6.13 -26.33 -39.50
N GLY A 306 -6.53 -27.24 -38.61
CA GLY A 306 -6.78 -28.64 -39.00
C GLY A 306 -5.96 -29.80 -38.41
N ALA A 307 -5.41 -29.74 -37.19
CA ALA A 307 -4.87 -30.94 -36.52
C ALA A 307 -5.34 -31.07 -35.06
N ASP A 308 -6.11 -32.12 -34.76
CA ASP A 308 -6.67 -32.41 -33.43
C ASP A 308 -5.59 -32.56 -32.33
N THR A 309 -4.38 -33.02 -32.69
CA THR A 309 -3.25 -33.16 -31.77
C THR A 309 -2.76 -31.80 -31.26
N ASP A 310 -2.80 -30.77 -32.09
CA ASP A 310 -2.21 -29.47 -31.79
C ASP A 310 -3.15 -28.65 -30.89
N ALA A 311 -4.46 -28.86 -31.03
CA ALA A 311 -5.48 -28.30 -30.14
C ALA A 311 -5.35 -28.85 -28.70
N THR A 312 -5.15 -30.17 -28.54
CA THR A 312 -4.97 -30.77 -27.21
C THR A 312 -3.70 -30.29 -26.52
N GLN A 313 -2.59 -30.13 -27.26
CA GLN A 313 -1.34 -29.58 -26.72
C GLN A 313 -1.50 -28.11 -26.30
N THR A 314 -2.27 -27.33 -27.05
CA THR A 314 -2.55 -25.92 -26.72
C THR A 314 -3.34 -25.80 -25.41
N ILE A 315 -4.37 -26.63 -25.22
CA ILE A 315 -5.15 -26.66 -23.98
C ILE A 315 -4.30 -27.10 -22.79
N GLN A 316 -3.43 -28.10 -22.96
CA GLN A 316 -2.50 -28.54 -21.93
C GLN A 316 -1.49 -27.45 -21.54
N LEU A 317 -1.01 -26.67 -22.52
CA LEU A 317 -0.14 -25.52 -22.26
C LEU A 317 -0.86 -24.45 -21.44
N LEU A 318 -2.10 -24.09 -21.80
CA LEU A 318 -2.90 -23.11 -21.07
C LEU A 318 -3.25 -23.59 -19.64
N HIS A 319 -3.57 -24.87 -19.48
CA HIS A 319 -3.74 -25.48 -18.16
C HIS A 319 -2.46 -25.34 -17.32
N THR A 320 -1.31 -25.61 -17.93
CA THR A 320 0.00 -25.46 -17.28
C THR A 320 0.25 -23.99 -16.89
N MET A 321 -0.03 -23.03 -17.77
CA MET A 321 0.08 -21.60 -17.46
C MET A 321 -0.86 -21.16 -16.34
N LEU A 322 -2.07 -21.70 -16.27
CA LEU A 322 -3.00 -21.40 -15.19
C LEU A 322 -2.56 -22.04 -13.87
N SER A 323 -1.95 -23.22 -13.92
CA SER A 323 -1.34 -23.90 -12.77
C SER A 323 -0.14 -23.15 -12.20
N THR A 324 0.68 -22.50 -13.03
CA THR A 324 1.78 -21.66 -12.57
C THR A 324 1.29 -20.39 -11.91
N LEU A 325 0.27 -19.72 -12.46
CA LEU A 325 -0.37 -18.55 -11.82
C LEU A 325 -0.99 -18.93 -10.47
N HIS A 326 -1.68 -20.06 -10.41
CA HIS A 326 -2.24 -20.56 -9.16
C HIS A 326 -1.14 -20.89 -8.13
N ALA A 327 -0.03 -21.51 -8.55
CA ALA A 327 1.12 -21.77 -7.68
C ALA A 327 1.71 -20.48 -7.09
N LEU A 328 1.84 -19.43 -7.90
CA LEU A 328 2.30 -18.11 -7.44
C LEU A 328 1.31 -17.45 -6.48
N LEU A 329 0.01 -17.60 -6.72
CA LEU A 329 -1.03 -17.02 -5.86
C LEU A 329 -1.14 -17.72 -4.50
N ILE A 330 -0.89 -19.03 -4.42
CA ILE A 330 -0.91 -19.77 -3.14
C ILE A 330 0.26 -19.35 -2.24
N ASN A 331 1.40 -18.95 -2.82
CA ASN A 331 2.62 -18.70 -2.07
C ASN A 331 2.44 -17.57 -1.04
N PRO A 332 2.59 -17.83 0.28
CA PRO A 332 2.41 -16.83 1.33
C PRO A 332 3.58 -15.85 1.46
N SER A 333 4.76 -16.20 0.92
CA SER A 333 5.98 -15.42 1.05
C SER A 333 6.10 -14.29 0.03
N ILE A 334 5.21 -14.28 -0.98
CA ILE A 334 5.24 -13.32 -2.08
C ILE A 334 4.15 -12.27 -1.89
N PHE A 335 4.53 -11.00 -2.04
CA PHE A 335 3.58 -9.90 -2.10
C PHE A 335 3.10 -9.69 -3.56
N ILE A 336 2.04 -10.42 -3.95
CA ILE A 336 1.53 -10.44 -5.33
C ILE A 336 0.60 -9.25 -5.67
N GLU A 337 0.14 -8.50 -4.67
CA GLU A 337 -0.83 -7.40 -4.82
C GLU A 337 -0.45 -6.37 -5.89
N PRO A 338 0.82 -5.90 -5.99
CA PRO A 338 1.20 -4.93 -7.02
C PRO A 338 1.00 -5.46 -8.44
N TYR A 339 1.05 -6.78 -8.63
CA TYR A 339 1.01 -7.42 -9.95
C TYR A 339 -0.38 -7.95 -10.33
N LEU A 340 -1.40 -7.79 -9.49
CA LEU A 340 -2.76 -8.27 -9.78
C LEU A 340 -3.29 -7.74 -11.11
N HIS A 341 -3.08 -6.46 -11.40
CA HIS A 341 -3.51 -5.82 -12.64
C HIS A 341 -2.82 -6.41 -13.90
N GLN A 342 -1.62 -6.98 -13.77
CA GLN A 342 -0.90 -7.63 -14.86
C GLN A 342 -1.25 -9.12 -14.99
N LEU A 343 -1.62 -9.78 -13.88
CA LEU A 343 -2.02 -11.19 -13.85
C LEU A 343 -3.44 -11.41 -14.35
N LEU A 344 -4.38 -10.54 -13.99
CA LEU A 344 -5.81 -10.68 -14.32
C LEU A 344 -6.10 -10.76 -15.82
N PRO A 345 -5.48 -9.95 -16.71
CA PRO A 345 -5.68 -10.09 -18.15
C PRO A 345 -5.34 -11.49 -18.66
N SER A 346 -4.27 -12.13 -18.18
CA SER A 346 -3.91 -13.49 -18.60
C SER A 346 -4.98 -14.52 -18.20
N VAL A 347 -5.55 -14.40 -17.00
CA VAL A 347 -6.64 -15.29 -16.55
C VAL A 347 -7.93 -15.02 -17.32
N LEU A 348 -8.27 -13.75 -17.57
CA LEU A 348 -9.44 -13.36 -18.35
C LEU A 348 -9.33 -13.79 -19.82
N SER A 349 -8.14 -13.69 -20.43
CA SER A 349 -7.92 -14.19 -21.80
C SER A 349 -8.08 -15.71 -21.89
N ILE A 350 -7.71 -16.48 -20.86
CA ILE A 350 -7.98 -17.92 -20.80
C ILE A 350 -9.48 -18.20 -20.58
N LEU A 351 -10.18 -17.35 -19.83
CA LEU A 351 -11.61 -17.55 -19.62
C LEU A 351 -12.43 -17.27 -20.90
N LEU A 352 -12.08 -16.19 -21.61
CA LEU A 352 -12.81 -15.65 -22.75
C LEU A 352 -12.27 -16.13 -24.12
N GLY A 353 -11.19 -16.92 -24.13
CA GLY A 353 -10.57 -17.40 -25.37
C GLY A 353 -11.45 -18.38 -26.15
N SER A 354 -11.34 -18.32 -27.48
CA SER A 354 -11.86 -19.33 -28.41
C SER A 354 -10.80 -20.40 -28.67
N TYR A 355 -11.14 -21.64 -28.33
CA TYR A 355 -10.26 -22.81 -28.40
C TYR A 355 -10.62 -23.75 -29.54
N PHE A 356 -11.83 -23.65 -30.09
CA PHE A 356 -12.31 -24.59 -31.09
C PHE A 356 -12.19 -24.03 -32.51
N GLY A 357 -11.48 -24.76 -33.35
CA GLY A 357 -11.77 -24.80 -34.78
C GLY A 357 -12.70 -25.99 -35.04
N SER A 358 -13.96 -25.73 -35.37
CA SER A 358 -14.92 -26.62 -36.08
C SER A 358 -14.70 -28.16 -35.99
N SER A 359 -14.50 -28.75 -34.81
CA SER A 359 -14.26 -30.20 -34.69
C SER A 359 -15.13 -30.84 -33.59
N ASP A 360 -15.91 -31.85 -33.98
CA ASP A 360 -16.89 -32.61 -33.19
C ASP A 360 -16.23 -33.60 -32.18
N ASN A 361 -15.15 -33.19 -31.50
CA ASN A 361 -14.45 -34.04 -30.54
C ASN A 361 -14.92 -33.78 -29.10
N GLU A 362 -15.85 -34.60 -28.59
CA GLU A 362 -16.44 -34.52 -27.23
C GLU A 362 -15.38 -34.45 -26.11
N LYS A 363 -14.25 -35.15 -26.26
CA LYS A 363 -13.14 -35.10 -25.29
C LYS A 363 -12.49 -33.72 -25.25
N LEU A 364 -12.32 -33.06 -26.39
CA LEU A 364 -11.73 -31.72 -26.47
C LEU A 364 -12.63 -30.67 -25.81
N GLU A 365 -13.95 -30.82 -25.99
CA GLU A 365 -14.96 -29.95 -25.38
C GLU A 365 -14.96 -30.01 -23.85
N THR A 366 -14.94 -31.22 -23.29
CA THR A 366 -14.85 -31.42 -21.83
C THR A 366 -13.57 -30.84 -21.23
N LEU A 367 -12.43 -31.00 -21.92
CA LEU A 367 -11.15 -30.43 -21.50
C LEU A 367 -11.19 -28.89 -21.49
N ALA A 368 -11.70 -28.27 -22.54
CA ALA A 368 -11.84 -26.82 -22.63
C ALA A 368 -12.79 -26.25 -21.56
N MET A 369 -13.86 -26.98 -21.22
CA MET A 369 -14.74 -26.58 -20.12
C MET A 369 -14.06 -26.67 -18.77
N SER A 370 -13.32 -27.76 -18.51
CA SER A 370 -12.56 -27.89 -17.26
C SER A 370 -11.56 -26.74 -17.09
N LEU A 371 -10.94 -26.28 -18.18
CA LEU A 371 -10.03 -25.12 -18.19
C LEU A 371 -10.76 -23.82 -17.84
N ARG A 372 -11.94 -23.57 -18.41
CA ARG A 372 -12.76 -22.38 -18.11
C ARG A 372 -13.25 -22.38 -16.66
N VAL A 373 -13.70 -23.53 -16.15
CA VAL A 373 -14.10 -23.68 -14.74
C VAL A 373 -12.92 -23.42 -13.82
N TYR A 374 -11.73 -23.93 -14.16
CA TYR A 374 -10.51 -23.67 -13.40
C TYR A 374 -10.14 -22.17 -13.41
N ALA A 375 -10.19 -21.51 -14.57
CA ALA A 375 -9.92 -20.06 -14.70
C ALA A 375 -10.92 -19.23 -13.88
N ALA A 376 -12.20 -19.55 -13.96
CA ALA A 376 -13.26 -18.90 -13.18
C ALA A 376 -13.06 -19.11 -11.68
N SER A 377 -12.68 -20.32 -11.25
CA SER A 377 -12.38 -20.60 -9.83
C SER A 377 -11.18 -19.80 -9.32
N LEU A 378 -10.14 -19.62 -10.16
CA LEU A 378 -8.98 -18.79 -9.81
C LEU A 378 -9.34 -17.31 -9.70
N LEU A 379 -10.20 -16.79 -10.58
CA LEU A 379 -10.71 -15.41 -10.46
C LEU A 379 -11.49 -15.21 -9.16
N VAL A 380 -12.34 -16.16 -8.77
CA VAL A 380 -13.05 -16.10 -7.48
C VAL A 380 -12.07 -16.09 -6.32
N TYR A 381 -11.05 -16.96 -6.35
CA TYR A 381 -10.01 -16.97 -5.32
C TYR A 381 -9.28 -15.62 -5.21
N VAL A 382 -8.97 -14.98 -6.34
CA VAL A 382 -8.35 -13.64 -6.35
C VAL A 382 -9.31 -12.60 -5.78
N VAL A 383 -10.59 -12.64 -6.15
CA VAL A 383 -11.59 -11.69 -5.62
C VAL A 383 -11.78 -11.88 -4.12
N ASP A 384 -11.93 -13.10 -3.63
CA ASP A 384 -12.15 -13.37 -2.20
C ASP A 384 -10.95 -12.98 -1.34
N ARG A 385 -9.72 -13.16 -1.85
CA ARG A 385 -8.50 -12.82 -1.10
C ARG A 385 -8.18 -11.32 -1.11
N PHE A 386 -8.54 -10.59 -2.17
CA PHE A 386 -8.10 -9.20 -2.36
C PHE A 386 -9.24 -8.16 -2.40
N ALA A 387 -10.50 -8.57 -2.22
CA ALA A 387 -11.65 -7.64 -2.22
C ALA A 387 -11.59 -6.59 -1.12
N ASP A 388 -11.06 -6.92 0.06
CA ASP A 388 -10.97 -5.99 1.20
C ASP A 388 -9.95 -4.88 0.93
N SER A 389 -8.81 -5.22 0.32
CA SER A 389 -7.76 -4.26 -0.04
C SER A 389 -8.11 -3.46 -1.30
N TYR A 390 -8.85 -4.06 -2.25
CA TYR A 390 -9.20 -3.46 -3.54
C TYR A 390 -10.70 -3.53 -3.83
N PRO A 391 -11.51 -2.60 -3.27
CA PRO A 391 -12.97 -2.60 -3.45
C PRO A 391 -13.44 -2.48 -4.91
N THR A 392 -12.62 -1.86 -5.76
CA THR A 392 -12.93 -1.67 -7.20
C THR A 392 -12.61 -2.90 -8.05
N LEU A 393 -11.92 -3.91 -7.51
CA LEU A 393 -11.52 -5.09 -8.27
C LEU A 393 -12.74 -5.87 -8.76
N LYS A 394 -13.68 -6.18 -7.87
CA LYS A 394 -14.88 -6.95 -8.18
C LYS A 394 -15.75 -6.24 -9.22
N SER A 395 -15.97 -4.94 -9.07
CA SER A 395 -16.81 -4.17 -10.01
C SER A 395 -16.19 -4.10 -11.40
N ARG A 396 -14.86 -3.95 -11.50
CA ARG A 396 -14.15 -3.95 -12.79
C ARG A 396 -14.21 -5.32 -13.49
N LEU A 397 -14.02 -6.42 -12.75
CA LEU A 397 -14.12 -7.76 -13.31
C LEU A 397 -15.53 -8.06 -13.83
N VAL A 398 -16.56 -7.72 -13.06
CA VAL A 398 -17.96 -7.89 -13.51
C VAL A 398 -18.23 -7.03 -14.75
N ALA A 399 -17.74 -5.79 -14.80
CA ALA A 399 -17.89 -4.93 -15.98
C ALA A 399 -17.21 -5.54 -17.22
N THR A 400 -16.00 -6.09 -17.10
CA THR A 400 -15.30 -6.74 -18.22
C THR A 400 -16.03 -7.99 -18.71
N LEU A 401 -16.56 -8.83 -17.82
CA LEU A 401 -17.33 -10.02 -18.21
C LEU A 401 -18.69 -9.65 -18.84
N LEU A 402 -19.34 -8.59 -18.34
CA LEU A 402 -20.58 -8.07 -18.93
C LEU A 402 -20.32 -7.46 -20.31
N GLN A 403 -19.21 -6.74 -20.48
CA GLN A 403 -18.82 -6.19 -21.77
C GLN A 403 -18.62 -7.31 -22.81
N ALA A 404 -17.92 -8.38 -22.45
CA ALA A 404 -17.74 -9.54 -23.32
C ALA A 404 -19.06 -10.25 -23.69
N LEU A 405 -20.11 -10.07 -22.89
CA LEU A 405 -21.43 -10.65 -23.16
C LEU A 405 -22.26 -9.80 -24.15
N VAL A 406 -22.04 -8.48 -24.15
CA VAL A 406 -22.83 -7.49 -24.90
C VAL A 406 -22.17 -7.16 -26.24
N GLU A 407 -20.86 -7.29 -26.38
CA GLU A 407 -20.15 -7.00 -27.63
C GLU A 407 -20.71 -7.82 -28.83
N PRO A 408 -21.00 -7.17 -29.97
CA PRO A 408 -21.52 -7.84 -31.16
C PRO A 408 -20.46 -8.79 -31.75
N MET A 409 -20.92 -9.90 -32.36
CA MET A 409 -20.09 -10.90 -33.05
C MET A 409 -19.15 -10.21 -34.04
N ASP A 410 -17.86 -10.50 -33.95
CA ASP A 410 -16.90 -10.20 -35.01
C ASP A 410 -16.68 -11.48 -35.83
N ASP A 411 -16.77 -11.38 -37.17
CA ASP A 411 -16.80 -12.50 -38.13
C ASP A 411 -15.42 -13.18 -38.31
N GLY A 412 -14.63 -13.27 -37.24
CA GLY A 412 -13.36 -14.01 -37.22
C GLY A 412 -12.19 -13.34 -37.96
N THR A 413 -12.32 -12.09 -38.39
CA THR A 413 -11.25 -11.35 -39.10
C THR A 413 -10.34 -10.51 -38.18
N ALA A 414 -10.59 -10.50 -36.87
CA ALA A 414 -9.86 -9.66 -35.94
C ALA A 414 -8.50 -10.23 -35.51
N SER A 415 -7.50 -9.36 -35.49
CA SER A 415 -6.09 -9.71 -35.23
C SER A 415 -5.72 -9.77 -33.73
N ASN A 416 -6.60 -9.28 -32.86
CA ASN A 416 -6.36 -9.13 -31.43
C ASN A 416 -7.32 -9.98 -30.57
N ALA A 417 -6.80 -10.59 -29.49
CA ALA A 417 -7.59 -11.43 -28.57
C ALA A 417 -8.71 -10.68 -27.82
N LEU A 418 -8.66 -9.34 -27.81
CA LEU A 418 -9.71 -8.48 -27.23
C LEU A 418 -10.91 -8.30 -28.20
N GLU A 419 -10.68 -8.42 -29.50
CA GLU A 419 -11.70 -8.25 -30.56
C GLU A 419 -12.41 -9.59 -30.88
N ALA A 420 -11.87 -10.73 -30.43
CA ALA A 420 -12.51 -12.05 -30.51
C ALA A 420 -13.65 -12.26 -29.48
N SER A 421 -13.96 -11.23 -28.70
CA SER A 421 -14.93 -11.20 -27.59
C SER A 421 -16.37 -11.56 -28.00
N GLY A 422 -16.70 -11.49 -29.30
CA GLY A 422 -18.01 -11.85 -29.81
C GLY A 422 -18.31 -13.35 -29.96
N SER A 423 -17.33 -14.25 -29.82
CA SER A 423 -17.51 -15.70 -30.06
C SER A 423 -18.47 -16.37 -29.06
N VAL A 424 -19.17 -17.44 -29.49
CA VAL A 424 -20.03 -18.28 -28.62
C VAL A 424 -19.27 -18.74 -27.36
N GLU A 425 -18.00 -19.07 -27.56
CA GLU A 425 -17.10 -19.53 -26.52
C GLU A 425 -16.75 -18.45 -25.49
N ALA A 426 -16.56 -17.22 -25.94
CA ALA A 426 -16.31 -16.07 -25.07
C ALA A 426 -17.53 -15.76 -24.19
N LYS A 427 -18.73 -15.82 -24.78
CA LYS A 427 -20.01 -15.66 -24.05
C LYS A 427 -20.23 -16.77 -23.03
N LEU A 428 -19.89 -18.02 -23.36
CA LEU A 428 -19.93 -19.15 -22.43
C LEU A 428 -18.95 -18.95 -21.25
N GLY A 429 -17.72 -18.52 -21.54
CA GLY A 429 -16.71 -18.20 -20.52
C GLY A 429 -17.14 -17.06 -19.59
N ALA A 430 -17.71 -15.99 -20.16
CA ALA A 430 -18.25 -14.87 -19.40
C ALA A 430 -19.36 -15.29 -18.43
N LEU A 431 -20.28 -16.14 -18.88
CA LEU A 431 -21.37 -16.66 -18.06
C LEU A 431 -20.87 -17.55 -16.91
N VAL A 432 -19.93 -18.46 -17.19
CA VAL A 432 -19.31 -19.33 -16.18
C VAL A 432 -18.57 -18.49 -15.12
N GLY A 433 -17.86 -17.45 -15.53
CA GLY A 433 -17.21 -16.50 -14.63
C GLY A 433 -18.20 -15.75 -13.74
N LEU A 434 -19.26 -15.19 -14.32
CA LEU A 434 -20.29 -14.46 -13.58
C LEU A 434 -21.06 -15.34 -12.59
N ARG A 435 -21.34 -16.60 -12.96
CA ARG A 435 -21.97 -17.58 -12.05
C ARG A 435 -21.08 -17.85 -10.85
N LYS A 436 -19.79 -18.12 -11.07
CA LYS A 436 -18.84 -18.45 -9.99
C LYS A 436 -18.55 -17.25 -9.08
N LEU A 437 -18.60 -16.01 -9.58
CA LEU A 437 -18.49 -14.77 -8.78
C LEU A 437 -19.66 -14.52 -7.82
N GLY A 438 -20.73 -15.32 -7.91
CA GLY A 438 -21.83 -15.35 -6.96
C GLY A 438 -23.12 -14.66 -7.43
N PRO A 439 -24.22 -14.83 -6.67
CA PRO A 439 -25.57 -14.46 -7.09
C PRO A 439 -25.76 -12.93 -7.24
N SER A 440 -25.00 -12.12 -6.49
CA SER A 440 -25.02 -10.67 -6.65
C SER A 440 -24.51 -10.21 -8.02
N SER A 441 -23.49 -10.90 -8.52
CA SER A 441 -22.84 -10.61 -9.80
C SER A 441 -23.66 -11.14 -10.97
N PHE A 442 -24.44 -12.22 -10.78
CA PHE A 442 -25.39 -12.67 -11.78
C PHE A 442 -26.65 -11.79 -11.82
N LYS A 443 -27.10 -11.25 -10.68
CA LYS A 443 -28.27 -10.35 -10.63
C LYS A 443 -28.10 -9.10 -11.48
N THR A 444 -26.87 -8.64 -11.72
CA THR A 444 -26.60 -7.50 -12.62
C THR A 444 -26.95 -7.79 -14.08
N LEU A 445 -27.10 -9.06 -14.49
CA LEU A 445 -27.59 -9.44 -15.82
C LEU A 445 -29.08 -9.12 -16.04
N LEU A 446 -29.84 -8.94 -14.96
CA LEU A 446 -31.28 -8.72 -14.99
C LEU A 446 -31.65 -7.22 -14.99
N GLY A 447 -30.68 -6.32 -14.85
CA GLY A 447 -30.87 -4.88 -14.83
C GLY A 447 -30.12 -4.17 -15.97
N PRO A 448 -30.48 -2.90 -16.28
CA PRO A 448 -29.77 -2.10 -17.26
C PRO A 448 -28.34 -1.79 -16.79
N ILE A 449 -27.39 -1.83 -17.72
CA ILE A 449 -25.95 -1.73 -17.42
C ILE A 449 -25.54 -0.26 -17.34
N GLY A 450 -25.47 0.30 -16.13
CA GLY A 450 -24.97 1.67 -15.93
C GLY A 450 -23.45 1.83 -15.93
N VAL A 451 -22.67 0.74 -16.10
CA VAL A 451 -21.24 0.66 -15.71
C VAL A 451 -20.28 0.46 -16.88
N LEU A 452 -20.75 0.41 -18.13
CA LEU A 452 -19.85 0.22 -19.27
C LEU A 452 -19.05 1.50 -19.55
N THR A 453 -17.74 1.38 -19.39
CA THR A 453 -16.77 2.46 -19.60
C THR A 453 -16.68 2.82 -21.09
N GLY A 454 -17.27 3.97 -21.45
CA GLY A 454 -16.81 4.92 -22.49
C GLY A 454 -16.76 4.50 -23.96
N THR A 455 -16.98 3.24 -24.32
CA THR A 455 -16.77 2.73 -25.70
C THR A 455 -18.02 2.23 -26.42
N LEU A 456 -19.15 2.08 -25.71
CA LEU A 456 -20.42 1.65 -26.29
C LEU A 456 -21.37 2.85 -26.39
N SER A 457 -22.14 2.88 -27.47
CA SER A 457 -22.99 4.01 -27.83
C SER A 457 -24.06 4.25 -26.76
N THR A 458 -24.60 5.47 -26.67
CA THR A 458 -25.65 5.83 -25.70
C THR A 458 -26.93 4.98 -25.81
N GLN A 459 -27.08 4.18 -26.88
CA GLN A 459 -28.17 3.22 -27.08
C GLN A 459 -27.92 1.87 -26.37
N ASP A 460 -26.67 1.53 -26.07
CA ASP A 460 -26.30 0.26 -25.43
C ASP A 460 -26.43 0.28 -23.90
N ALA A 461 -26.62 1.47 -23.30
CA ALA A 461 -26.75 1.67 -21.85
C ALA A 461 -28.11 1.24 -21.29
N GLU A 462 -29.14 1.14 -22.14
CA GLU A 462 -30.48 0.63 -21.76
C GLU A 462 -30.64 -0.88 -22.02
N LEU A 463 -29.65 -1.52 -22.64
CA LEU A 463 -29.72 -2.94 -22.98
C LEU A 463 -29.61 -3.80 -21.71
N ILE A 464 -30.59 -4.67 -21.53
CA ILE A 464 -30.53 -5.72 -20.52
C ILE A 464 -29.71 -6.88 -21.13
N PRO A 465 -28.57 -7.29 -20.52
CA PRO A 465 -27.69 -8.33 -21.06
C PRO A 465 -28.43 -9.61 -21.44
N ILE A 466 -29.40 -10.03 -20.62
CA ILE A 466 -30.16 -11.24 -20.85
C ILE A 466 -31.08 -11.15 -22.08
N GLN A 467 -31.57 -9.96 -22.41
CA GLN A 467 -32.38 -9.73 -23.62
C GLN A 467 -31.51 -9.77 -24.87
N VAL A 468 -30.34 -9.12 -24.82
CA VAL A 468 -29.34 -9.17 -25.90
C VAL A 468 -28.90 -10.61 -26.18
N MET A 469 -28.67 -11.40 -25.13
CA MET A 469 -28.38 -12.83 -25.26
C MET A 469 -29.56 -13.62 -25.85
N GLY A 470 -30.80 -13.32 -25.45
CA GLY A 470 -31.99 -13.99 -25.96
C GLY A 470 -32.22 -13.74 -27.45
N ASP A 471 -32.09 -12.47 -27.87
CA ASP A 471 -32.18 -12.08 -29.28
C ASP A 471 -31.05 -12.69 -30.11
N TRP A 472 -29.85 -12.80 -29.52
CA TRP A 472 -28.72 -13.49 -30.13
C TRP A 472 -28.99 -14.99 -30.30
N LEU A 473 -29.40 -15.70 -29.24
CA LEU A 473 -29.75 -17.13 -29.31
C LEU A 473 -30.82 -17.41 -30.37
N GLY A 474 -31.84 -16.54 -30.47
CA GLY A 474 -32.90 -16.64 -31.48
C GLY A 474 -32.39 -16.49 -32.92
N LYS A 475 -31.40 -15.61 -33.15
CA LYS A 475 -30.75 -15.44 -34.47
C LYS A 475 -29.80 -16.60 -34.78
N THR A 476 -29.05 -17.09 -33.79
CA THR A 476 -28.06 -18.15 -33.95
C THR A 476 -28.67 -19.52 -34.15
N GLN A 477 -29.83 -19.81 -33.55
CA GLN A 477 -30.56 -21.08 -33.74
C GLN A 477 -31.07 -21.29 -35.18
N GLN A 478 -31.08 -20.24 -36.01
CA GLN A 478 -31.47 -20.30 -37.43
C GLN A 478 -30.28 -20.61 -38.37
N SER A 479 -29.03 -20.50 -37.91
CA SER A 479 -27.84 -20.84 -38.71
C SER A 479 -27.43 -22.29 -38.46
N GLU A 480 -27.47 -23.13 -39.50
CA GLU A 480 -27.14 -24.58 -39.44
C GLU A 480 -25.66 -24.89 -39.13
N GLN A 481 -24.77 -23.90 -39.11
CA GLN A 481 -23.31 -24.09 -39.05
C GLN A 481 -22.66 -23.92 -37.67
N ILE A 482 -23.42 -23.73 -36.58
CA ILE A 482 -22.84 -23.36 -35.28
C ILE A 482 -23.00 -24.48 -34.24
N GLN A 483 -21.94 -24.70 -33.46
CA GLN A 483 -21.78 -25.72 -32.41
C GLN A 483 -23.01 -25.84 -31.47
N GLN A 484 -23.93 -26.75 -31.79
CA GLN A 484 -25.17 -26.98 -31.02
C GLN A 484 -24.90 -27.34 -29.55
N TRP A 485 -23.77 -27.99 -29.27
CA TRP A 485 -23.32 -28.32 -27.92
C TRP A 485 -23.12 -27.07 -27.05
N ALA A 486 -22.39 -26.06 -27.55
CA ALA A 486 -22.07 -24.85 -26.80
C ALA A 486 -23.35 -24.06 -26.46
N LEU A 487 -24.29 -24.03 -27.41
CA LEU A 487 -25.60 -23.40 -27.25
C LEU A 487 -26.46 -24.11 -26.19
N ASN A 488 -26.55 -25.45 -26.26
CA ASN A 488 -27.26 -26.24 -25.25
C ASN A 488 -26.65 -26.08 -23.86
N ARG A 489 -25.32 -26.05 -23.76
CA ARG A 489 -24.63 -25.87 -22.48
C ARG A 489 -24.81 -24.47 -21.92
N LEU A 490 -24.77 -23.43 -22.75
CA LEU A 490 -25.06 -22.05 -22.35
C LEU A 490 -26.47 -21.94 -21.78
N VAL A 491 -27.46 -22.55 -22.43
CA VAL A 491 -28.85 -22.59 -21.94
C VAL A 491 -28.95 -23.32 -20.59
N GLU A 492 -28.27 -24.44 -20.41
CA GLU A 492 -28.22 -25.15 -19.13
C GLU A 492 -27.54 -24.32 -18.01
N GLU A 493 -26.44 -23.62 -18.31
CA GLU A 493 -25.77 -22.72 -17.36
C GLU A 493 -26.66 -21.53 -16.94
N VAL A 494 -27.43 -20.96 -17.88
CA VAL A 494 -28.42 -19.90 -17.56
C VAL A 494 -29.54 -20.45 -16.68
N LYS A 495 -30.11 -21.62 -17.03
CA LYS A 495 -31.18 -22.26 -16.24
C LYS A 495 -30.74 -22.59 -14.82
N THR A 496 -29.56 -23.19 -14.68
CA THR A 496 -29.00 -23.57 -13.36
C THR A 496 -28.75 -22.33 -12.51
N SER A 497 -28.19 -21.27 -13.09
CA SER A 497 -27.95 -20.00 -12.38
C SER A 497 -29.25 -19.31 -11.94
N LEU A 498 -30.28 -19.28 -12.79
CA LEU A 498 -31.60 -18.74 -12.44
C LEU A 498 -32.28 -19.56 -11.33
N ALA A 499 -32.10 -20.89 -11.33
CA ALA A 499 -32.61 -21.76 -10.27
C ALA A 499 -31.88 -21.52 -8.93
N GLU A 500 -30.57 -21.25 -8.94
CA GLU A 500 -29.78 -20.89 -7.77
C GLU A 500 -30.22 -19.55 -7.17
N LEU A 501 -30.46 -18.53 -8.02
CA LEU A 501 -31.03 -17.24 -7.60
C LEU A 501 -32.42 -17.39 -6.96
N GLY A 502 -33.27 -18.25 -7.53
CA GLY A 502 -34.60 -18.53 -6.98
C GLY A 502 -34.54 -19.21 -5.61
N LYS A 503 -33.52 -20.02 -5.33
CA LYS A 503 -33.28 -20.63 -4.01
C LYS A 503 -32.74 -19.62 -3.00
N ASP A 504 -31.86 -18.72 -3.43
CA ASP A 504 -31.28 -17.69 -2.56
C ASP A 504 -32.31 -16.62 -2.16
N ALA A 505 -33.23 -16.28 -3.08
CA ALA A 505 -34.38 -15.43 -2.79
C ALA A 505 -35.34 -16.07 -1.76
N LYS A 506 -35.53 -17.39 -1.80
CA LYS A 506 -36.35 -18.14 -0.83
C LYS A 506 -35.69 -18.35 0.54
N ARG A 507 -34.37 -18.17 0.66
CA ARG A 507 -33.63 -18.24 1.94
C ARG A 507 -33.62 -16.91 2.71
N LYS A 508 -33.89 -15.80 2.04
CA LYS A 508 -33.90 -14.43 2.63
C LYS A 508 -35.30 -13.92 2.98
N VAL A 509 -36.34 -14.67 2.65
CA VAL A 509 -37.73 -14.51 3.11
C VAL A 509 -37.98 -15.53 4.19
#